data_AF-A0A2H0WYP3-F1
#
_entry.id   AF-A0A2H0WYP3-F1
#
_cell.length_a   1.000
_cell.length_b   1.000
_cell.length_c   1.000
_cell.angle_alpha   90.00
_cell.angle_beta   90.00
_cell.angle_gamma   90.00
#
_symmetry.space_group_name_H-M   'P 1'
#
loop_
_entity.id
_entity.type
_entity.pdbx_description
1 polymer ?
#
loop_
_entity_poly.entity_id
_entity_poly.type
_entity_poly.pdbx_seq_one_letter_code
_entity_poly.pdbx_strand_id
1 'polypeptide(L)'
;MDAFGEPIDELGEIAGDKVSVIGQPPKYPEIEAKEAIWETGIKVIDLVAPLIQGGKTGLFGGALGLDWDHAVGGWVPTDFG
;
A
#
# COMPACT_ATOMS: atom_id res chain seq x y z
N MET A 1 -2.45 12.44 12.35
CA MET A 1 -2.28 13.70 11.59
C MET A 1 -3.13 13.68 10.32
N ASP A 2 -3.58 14.83 9.84
CA ASP A 2 -4.24 15.00 8.55
C ASP A 2 -3.25 15.33 7.41
N ALA A 3 -3.75 15.70 6.22
CA ALA A 3 -2.94 16.03 5.06
C ALA A 3 -2.13 17.34 5.20
N PHE A 4 -2.49 18.21 6.16
CA PHE A 4 -1.80 19.47 6.46
C PHE A 4 -0.83 19.35 7.65
N GLY A 5 -0.76 18.17 8.27
CA GLY A 5 0.09 17.88 9.41
C GLY A 5 -0.56 18.20 10.77
N GLU A 6 -1.87 18.41 10.83
CA GLU A 6 -2.61 18.70 12.06
C GLU A 6 -2.96 17.38 12.80
N PRO A 7 -2.80 17.28 14.13
CA PRO A 7 -3.18 16.08 14.88
C PRO A 7 -4.70 15.88 14.88
N ILE A 8 -5.15 14.62 14.75
CA ILE A 8 -6.58 14.22 14.74
C ILE A 8 -6.91 13.14 15.76
N ASP A 9 -5.91 12.67 16.50
CA ASP A 9 -5.97 11.52 17.41
C ASP A 9 -6.04 11.93 18.89
N GLU A 10 -6.14 13.24 19.17
CA GLU A 10 -6.22 13.83 20.52
C GLU A 10 -4.98 13.57 21.41
N LEU A 11 -3.86 13.09 20.84
CA LEU A 11 -2.65 12.75 21.59
C LEU A 11 -1.71 13.95 21.84
N GLY A 12 -2.20 15.18 21.63
CA GLY A 12 -1.44 16.42 21.83
C GLY A 12 -0.69 16.88 20.58
N GLU A 13 0.26 17.81 20.78
CA GLU A 13 1.01 18.43 19.68
C GLU A 13 2.08 17.50 19.10
N ILE A 14 2.28 17.59 17.78
CA ILE A 14 3.32 16.87 17.06
C ILE A 14 4.61 17.69 17.12
N ALA A 15 5.65 17.16 17.75
CA ALA A 15 6.96 17.81 17.81
C ALA A 15 7.72 17.68 16.48
N GLY A 16 8.37 18.76 16.04
CA GLY A 16 9.27 18.76 14.87
C GLY A 16 9.27 20.06 14.08
N ASP A 17 10.25 20.19 13.19
CA ASP A 17 10.35 21.33 12.28
C ASP A 17 9.41 21.17 11.08
N LYS A 18 8.80 22.28 10.64
CA LYS A 18 8.01 22.29 9.41
C LYS A 18 8.94 22.35 8.19
N VAL A 19 8.74 21.43 7.26
CA VAL A 19 9.44 21.39 5.97
C VAL A 19 8.47 21.57 4.81
N SER A 20 8.96 22.08 3.68
CA SER A 20 8.17 22.21 2.45
C SER A 20 7.73 20.84 1.93
N VAL A 21 6.46 20.69 1.58
CA VAL A 21 5.92 19.48 0.92
C VAL A 21 6.46 19.32 -0.50
N ILE A 22 6.91 20.41 -1.12
CA ILE A 22 7.59 20.39 -2.42
C ILE A 22 9.09 20.43 -2.16
N GLY A 23 9.74 19.27 -2.30
CA GLY A 23 11.18 19.10 -2.17
C GLY A 23 11.87 18.86 -3.51
N GLN A 24 13.17 19.15 -3.59
CA GLN A 24 13.97 18.79 -4.76
C GLN A 24 14.27 17.28 -4.73
N PRO A 25 14.23 16.58 -5.88
CA PRO A 25 14.66 15.19 -5.93
C PRO A 25 16.16 15.08 -5.61
N PRO A 26 16.61 13.95 -5.04
CA PRO A 26 18.04 13.71 -4.81
C PRO A 26 18.81 13.69 -6.13
N LYS A 27 20.09 14.05 -6.07
CA LYS A 27 20.96 14.00 -7.27
C LYS A 27 21.31 12.55 -7.58
N TYR A 28 21.59 12.26 -8.85
CA TYR A 28 21.95 10.90 -9.29
C TYR A 28 23.07 10.24 -8.46
N PRO A 29 24.18 10.92 -8.08
CA PRO A 29 25.23 10.33 -7.26
C PRO A 29 24.82 10.00 -5.82
N GLU A 30 23.72 10.59 -5.33
CA GLU A 30 23.17 10.35 -3.99
C GLU A 30 22.20 9.15 -3.98
N ILE A 31 21.85 8.63 -5.15
CA ILE A 31 20.94 7.48 -5.30
C ILE A 31 21.74 6.20 -5.23
N GLU A 32 21.65 5.49 -4.11
CA GLU A 32 22.22 4.15 -3.95
C GLU A 32 21.24 3.09 -4.44
N ALA A 33 21.72 2.18 -5.30
CA ALA A 33 20.99 0.96 -5.63
C ALA A 33 21.06 0.01 -4.43
N LYS A 34 19.95 -0.10 -3.69
CA LYS A 34 19.85 -1.01 -2.54
C LYS A 34 19.41 -2.38 -3.01
N GLU A 35 20.18 -3.42 -2.69
CA GLU A 35 19.78 -4.83 -2.91
C GLU A 35 19.01 -5.40 -1.71
N ALA A 36 18.72 -4.58 -0.70
CA ALA A 36 18.02 -5.01 0.51
C ALA A 36 16.55 -5.33 0.22
N ILE A 37 16.15 -6.57 0.46
CA ILE A 37 14.75 -7.02 0.41
C ILE A 37 14.02 -6.51 1.66
N TRP A 38 12.81 -5.99 1.49
CA TRP A 38 11.92 -5.58 2.56
C TRP A 38 10.88 -6.68 2.82
N GLU A 39 11.02 -7.37 3.96
CA GLU A 39 10.12 -8.44 4.37
C GLU A 39 8.78 -7.89 4.85
N THR A 40 7.68 -8.40 4.26
CA THR A 40 6.32 -7.93 4.57
C THR A 40 5.55 -8.88 5.49
N GLY A 41 5.95 -10.15 5.54
CA GLY A 41 5.20 -11.22 6.20
C GLY A 41 4.04 -11.76 5.36
N ILE A 42 3.86 -11.25 4.13
CA ILE A 42 2.84 -11.69 3.20
C ILE A 42 3.48 -12.65 2.21
N LYS A 43 3.18 -13.95 2.34
CA LYS A 43 3.82 -15.04 1.57
C LYS A 43 3.90 -14.78 0.07
N VAL A 44 2.81 -14.31 -0.55
CA VAL A 44 2.79 -14.04 -2.00
C VAL A 44 3.73 -12.90 -2.38
N ILE A 45 3.86 -11.88 -1.54
CA ILE A 45 4.79 -10.77 -1.78
C ILE A 45 6.21 -11.27 -1.54
N ASP A 46 6.48 -11.88 -0.40
CA ASP A 46 7.85 -12.25 0.00
C ASP A 46 8.47 -13.33 -0.91
N LEU A 47 7.67 -14.27 -1.44
CA LEU A 47 8.17 -15.39 -2.24
C LEU A 47 8.06 -15.19 -3.76
N VAL A 48 7.10 -14.40 -4.24
CA VAL A 48 6.81 -14.28 -5.69
C VAL A 48 7.17 -12.90 -6.23
N ALA A 49 6.97 -11.84 -5.44
CA ALA A 49 7.19 -10.46 -5.86
C ALA A 49 7.83 -9.62 -4.73
N PRO A 50 9.08 -9.92 -4.33
CA PRO A 50 9.71 -9.29 -3.19
C PRO A 50 9.88 -7.77 -3.38
N LEU A 51 9.66 -7.01 -2.32
CA LEU A 51 9.83 -5.56 -2.32
C LEU A 51 11.29 -5.19 -2.02
N ILE A 52 11.83 -4.20 -2.73
CA ILE A 52 13.19 -3.69 -2.50
C ILE A 52 13.11 -2.40 -1.68
N GLN A 53 13.99 -2.26 -0.68
CA GLN A 53 14.05 -1.06 0.15
C GLN A 53 14.40 0.18 -0.69
N GLY A 54 13.55 1.21 -0.64
CA GLY A 54 13.69 2.40 -1.48
C GLY A 54 13.25 2.21 -2.93
N GLY A 55 12.75 1.02 -3.28
CA GLY A 55 12.10 0.75 -4.55
C GLY A 55 10.75 1.45 -4.68
N LYS A 56 10.29 1.60 -5.92
CA LYS A 56 8.95 2.15 -6.25
C LYS A 56 8.11 1.03 -6.85
N THR A 57 7.16 0.51 -6.07
CA THR A 57 6.23 -0.55 -6.51
C THR A 57 4.80 -0.07 -6.36
N GLY A 58 3.98 -0.22 -7.40
CA GLY A 58 2.56 0.12 -7.37
C GLY A 58 1.70 -1.12 -7.05
N LEU A 59 0.74 -0.99 -6.14
CA LEU A 59 -0.23 -2.03 -5.82
C LEU A 59 -1.58 -1.70 -6.47
N PHE A 60 -2.11 -2.62 -7.27
CA PHE A 60 -3.42 -2.50 -7.89
C PHE A 60 -4.32 -3.61 -7.36
N GLY A 61 -5.48 -3.24 -6.81
CA GLY A 61 -6.47 -4.17 -6.28
C GLY A 61 -7.87 -3.79 -6.77
N GLY A 62 -8.69 -4.80 -7.04
CA GLY A 62 -10.10 -4.62 -7.33
C GLY A 62 -10.92 -4.83 -6.07
N ALA A 63 -11.90 -3.94 -5.82
CA ALA A 63 -12.95 -4.22 -4.86
C ALA A 63 -13.98 -5.13 -5.54
N LEU A 64 -14.00 -6.40 -5.18
CA LEU A 64 -15.12 -7.29 -5.53
C LEU A 64 -16.29 -7.00 -4.58
N GLY A 65 -17.03 -5.95 -4.89
CA GLY A 65 -18.34 -5.65 -4.29
C GLY A 65 -19.43 -6.33 -5.10
N LEU A 66 -19.50 -7.65 -5.06
CA LEU A 66 -20.65 -8.37 -5.56
C LEU A 66 -21.06 -9.37 -4.49
N ASP A 67 -22.27 -9.18 -3.99
CA ASP A 67 -23.12 -10.27 -3.54
C ASP A 67 -23.02 -11.38 -4.60
N TRP A 68 -22.33 -12.46 -4.24
CA TRP A 68 -22.04 -13.56 -5.13
C TRP A 68 -23.34 -14.21 -5.63
N ASP A 69 -24.41 -14.15 -4.83
CA ASP A 69 -25.72 -14.71 -5.18
C ASP A 69 -26.41 -13.93 -6.31
N HIS A 70 -26.20 -12.62 -6.40
CA HIS A 70 -26.76 -11.78 -7.47
C HIS A 70 -25.88 -11.73 -8.73
N ALA A 71 -24.57 -12.00 -8.62
CA ALA A 71 -23.64 -11.95 -9.75
C ALA A 71 -23.74 -13.16 -10.67
N VAL A 72 -24.05 -14.34 -10.11
CA VAL A 72 -24.19 -15.60 -10.86
C VAL A 72 -25.66 -15.95 -11.07
N GLY A 73 -26.49 -14.98 -11.45
CA GLY A 73 -27.92 -15.15 -11.66
C GLY A 73 -28.29 -16.47 -12.34
N GLY A 74 -28.72 -17.45 -11.53
CA GLY A 74 -29.32 -18.71 -11.97
C GLY A 74 -28.44 -19.75 -12.68
N TRP A 75 -27.11 -19.60 -12.76
CA TRP A 75 -26.27 -20.54 -13.55
C TRP A 75 -25.66 -21.70 -12.74
N VAL A 76 -25.70 -21.65 -11.41
CA VAL A 76 -25.22 -22.74 -10.55
C VAL A 76 -26.43 -23.50 -10.00
N PRO A 77 -26.66 -24.77 -10.39
CA PRO A 77 -27.71 -25.58 -9.80
C PRO A 77 -27.44 -25.77 -8.30
N THR A 78 -28.39 -25.36 -7.46
CA THR A 78 -28.30 -25.48 -5.99
C THR A 78 -28.76 -26.84 -5.46
N ASP A 79 -29.19 -27.75 -6.33
CA ASP A 79 -29.76 -29.05 -5.93
C ASP A 79 -28.82 -30.19 -6.30
N PHE A 80 -27.79 -30.41 -5.47
CA PHE A 80 -27.16 -31.73 -5.37
C PHE A 80 -27.85 -32.50 -4.24
N GLY A 81 -29.00 -33.09 -4.58
CA GLY A 81 -29.67 -34.14 -3.82
C GLY A 81 -29.32 -35.52 -4.38
#